data_AF-A0A1C6HAL5-F1
#
_entry.id   AF-A0A1C6HAL5-F1
#
_cell.length_a   1.000
_cell.length_b   1.000
_cell.length_c   1.000
_cell.angle_alpha   90.00
_cell.angle_beta   90.00
_cell.angle_gamma   90.00
#
_symmetry.space_group_name_H-M   'P 1'
#
loop_
_entity.id
_entity.type
_entity.pdbx_description
1 polymer ?
#
loop_
_entity_poly.entity_id
_entity_poly.type
_entity_poly.pdbx_seq_one_letter_code
_entity_poly.pdbx_strand_id
1 'polypeptide(L)'
;MGFLDNLTEIATDLAQSGAAASKHLAETSIATSKRLAEIAKLKTSNLAEEGSIKKAYAELGRLYYAEHGNTPEGAYAAACERITVSRELIQANNDRIAELKSAAEAEGEVIVDADFQDVPEEAAPAEEAAPVEEAASAEETVPAEETKPEA
;
A
#
# COMPACT_ATOMS: atom_id res chain seq x y z
N MET A 1 53.05 -45.01 17.78
CA MET A 1 52.20 -44.20 18.68
C MET A 1 51.27 -43.23 17.94
N GLY A 2 51.41 -42.91 16.65
CA GLY A 2 50.74 -41.73 16.05
C GLY A 2 49.32 -41.84 15.47
N PHE A 3 48.57 -42.95 15.64
CA PHE A 3 47.21 -43.04 15.06
C PHE A 3 46.12 -42.45 15.96
N LEU A 4 46.21 -42.68 17.27
CA LEU A 4 45.21 -42.19 18.24
C LEU A 4 45.31 -40.68 18.46
N ASP A 5 46.53 -40.11 18.40
CA ASP A 5 46.76 -38.67 18.52
C ASP A 5 46.11 -37.92 17.35
N ASN A 6 46.28 -38.42 16.12
CA ASN A 6 45.67 -37.85 14.91
C ASN A 6 44.14 -37.93 14.92
N LEU A 7 43.56 -39.02 15.43
CA LEU A 7 42.09 -39.13 15.56
C LEU A 7 41.53 -38.12 16.57
N THR A 8 42.27 -37.85 17.65
CA THR A 8 41.86 -36.90 18.69
C THR A 8 41.93 -35.45 18.19
N GLU A 9 42.95 -35.13 17.39
CA GLU A 9 43.10 -33.83 16.73
C GLU A 9 41.94 -33.57 15.75
N ILE A 10 41.63 -34.54 14.87
CA ILE A 10 40.50 -34.44 13.93
C ILE A 10 39.16 -34.27 14.67
N ALA A 11 38.94 -35.01 15.76
CA ALA A 11 37.72 -34.87 16.55
C ALA A 11 37.59 -33.48 17.20
N THR A 12 38.72 -32.90 17.63
CA THR A 12 38.77 -31.57 18.24
C THR A 12 38.50 -30.48 17.20
N ASP A 13 39.13 -30.57 16.02
CA ASP A 13 38.91 -29.64 14.91
C ASP A 13 37.47 -29.69 14.41
N LEU A 14 36.87 -30.88 14.31
CA LEU A 14 35.47 -31.03 13.91
C LEU A 14 34.52 -30.41 14.94
N ALA A 15 34.78 -30.60 16.23
CA ALA A 15 33.98 -30.00 17.31
C ALA A 15 34.10 -28.47 17.32
N GLN A 16 35.31 -27.93 17.14
CA GLN A 16 35.54 -26.48 17.06
C GLN A 16 34.92 -25.86 15.81
N SER A 17 35.07 -26.53 14.66
CA SER A 17 34.44 -26.13 13.39
C SER A 17 32.91 -26.14 13.49
N GLY A 18 32.32 -27.18 14.10
CA GLY A 18 30.87 -27.25 14.34
C GLY A 18 30.37 -26.15 15.28
N ALA A 19 31.12 -25.84 16.34
CA ALA A 19 30.79 -24.74 17.26
C ALA A 19 30.86 -23.37 16.57
N ALA A 20 31.86 -23.13 15.71
CA ALA A 20 31.97 -21.89 14.94
C ALA A 20 30.83 -21.75 13.91
N ALA A 21 30.51 -22.80 13.17
CA ALA A 21 29.43 -22.80 12.19
C ALA A 21 28.05 -22.57 12.84
N SER A 22 27.78 -23.22 13.99
CA SER A 22 26.53 -23.04 14.73
C SER A 22 26.39 -21.62 15.30
N LYS A 23 27.48 -21.05 15.84
CA LYS A 23 27.50 -19.65 16.30
C LYS A 23 27.24 -18.69 15.14
N HIS A 24 27.91 -18.87 14.01
CA HIS A 24 27.71 -18.03 12.83
C HIS A 24 26.27 -18.13 12.29
N LEU A 25 25.70 -19.34 12.26
CA LEU A 25 24.32 -19.56 11.87
C LEU A 25 23.33 -18.87 12.83
N ALA A 26 23.58 -18.95 14.15
CA ALA A 26 22.76 -18.28 15.16
C ALA A 26 22.84 -16.75 15.07
N GLU A 27 24.04 -16.19 14.86
CA GLU A 27 24.22 -14.75 14.68
C GLU A 27 23.52 -14.27 13.39
N THR A 28 23.63 -15.04 12.31
CA THR A 28 22.96 -14.76 11.03
C THR A 28 21.43 -14.83 11.15
N SER A 29 20.91 -15.82 11.88
CA SER A 29 19.46 -15.97 12.09
C SER A 29 18.89 -14.83 12.95
N ILE A 30 19.62 -14.42 13.99
CA ILE A 30 19.26 -13.26 14.82
C ILE A 30 19.27 -11.98 13.96
N ALA A 31 20.31 -11.76 13.15
CA ALA A 31 20.42 -10.58 12.30
C ALA A 31 19.28 -10.52 11.27
N THR A 32 18.97 -11.64 10.63
CA THR A 32 17.85 -11.76 9.68
C THR A 32 16.51 -11.48 10.36
N SER A 33 16.31 -12.01 11.57
CA SER A 33 15.07 -11.79 12.34
C SER A 33 14.88 -10.32 12.72
N LYS A 34 15.95 -9.63 13.12
CA LYS A 34 15.92 -8.19 13.42
C LYS A 34 15.54 -7.37 12.18
N ARG A 35 16.15 -7.68 11.03
CA ARG A 35 15.81 -7.02 9.75
C ARG A 35 14.36 -7.26 9.37
N LEU A 36 13.85 -8.49 9.53
CA LEU A 36 12.46 -8.79 9.20
C LEU A 36 11.47 -8.07 10.12
N ALA A 37 11.78 -7.97 11.41
CA ALA A 37 10.98 -7.19 12.35
C ALA A 37 10.97 -5.69 12.00
N GLU A 38 12.12 -5.14 11.59
CA GLU A 38 12.22 -3.76 11.14
C GLU A 38 11.45 -3.53 9.84
N ILE A 39 11.55 -4.43 8.86
CA ILE A 39 10.75 -4.38 7.63
C ILE A 39 9.26 -4.41 7.94
N ALA A 40 8.81 -5.31 8.82
CA ALA A 40 7.40 -5.39 9.22
C ALA A 40 6.93 -4.07 9.87
N LYS A 41 7.75 -3.50 10.76
CA LYS A 41 7.47 -2.19 11.38
C LYS A 41 7.36 -1.08 10.32
N LEU A 42 8.30 -1.02 9.37
CA LEU A 42 8.30 -0.02 8.31
C LEU A 42 7.08 -0.18 7.39
N LYS A 43 6.70 -1.41 7.03
CA LYS A 43 5.50 -1.66 6.22
C LYS A 43 4.22 -1.20 6.91
N THR A 44 4.06 -1.47 8.20
CA THR A 44 2.93 -0.96 8.99
C THR A 44 2.93 0.56 9.04
N SER A 45 4.10 1.18 9.21
CA SER A 45 4.24 2.65 9.18
C SER A 45 3.80 3.21 7.83
N ASN A 46 4.27 2.62 6.72
CA ASN A 46 3.90 3.07 5.37
C ASN A 46 2.38 3.01 5.16
N LEU A 47 1.70 1.96 5.60
CA LEU A 47 0.25 1.85 5.48
C LEU A 47 -0.48 2.96 6.26
N ALA A 48 0.02 3.33 7.43
CA ALA A 48 -0.52 4.45 8.19
C ALA A 48 -0.33 5.79 7.44
N GLU A 49 0.85 6.01 6.86
CA GLU A 49 1.15 7.22 6.07
C GLU A 49 0.32 7.29 4.78
N GLU A 50 0.09 6.16 4.09
CA GLU A 50 -0.81 6.10 2.93
C GLU A 50 -2.24 6.55 3.31
N GLY A 51 -2.73 6.15 4.48
CA GLY A 51 -4.00 6.62 5.02
C GLY A 51 -4.01 8.12 5.29
N SER A 52 -2.93 8.66 5.85
CA SER A 52 -2.76 10.11 6.08
C SER A 52 -2.74 10.88 4.76
N ILE A 53 -2.05 10.39 3.74
CA ILE A 53 -1.99 11.01 2.41
C ILE A 53 -3.38 11.06 1.76
N LYS A 54 -4.14 9.95 1.82
CA LYS A 54 -5.51 9.92 1.28
C LYS A 54 -6.40 10.98 1.93
N LYS A 55 -6.33 11.12 3.26
CA LYS A 55 -7.06 12.17 4.00
C LYS A 55 -6.62 13.57 3.58
N ALA A 56 -5.32 13.81 3.44
CA ALA A 56 -4.79 15.09 2.99
C ALA A 56 -5.27 15.45 1.57
N TYR A 57 -5.34 14.49 0.65
CA TYR A 57 -5.91 14.73 -0.68
C TYR A 57 -7.40 15.05 -0.64
N ALA A 58 -8.18 14.35 0.17
CA ALA A 58 -9.60 14.63 0.36
C ALA A 58 -9.83 16.04 0.95
N GLU A 59 -9.05 16.40 1.96
CA GLU A 59 -9.09 17.74 2.57
C GLU A 59 -8.69 18.82 1.57
N LEU A 60 -7.63 18.61 0.79
CA LEU A 60 -7.18 19.54 -0.24
C LEU A 60 -8.27 19.76 -1.30
N GLY A 61 -8.91 18.69 -1.78
CA GLY A 61 -10.02 18.78 -2.73
C GLY A 61 -11.21 19.55 -2.16
N ARG A 62 -11.54 19.31 -0.88
CA ARG A 62 -12.60 20.04 -0.17
C ARG A 62 -12.28 21.53 -0.03
N LEU A 63 -11.07 21.88 0.39
CA LEU A 63 -10.62 23.27 0.52
C LEU A 63 -10.62 23.98 -0.84
N TYR A 64 -10.07 23.34 -1.87
CA TYR A 64 -10.09 23.87 -3.23
C TYR A 64 -11.52 24.13 -3.72
N TYR A 65 -12.44 23.17 -3.56
CA TYR A 65 -13.82 23.38 -3.97
C TYR A 65 -14.49 24.50 -3.16
N ALA A 66 -14.18 24.66 -1.87
CA ALA A 66 -14.74 25.73 -1.06
C ALA A 66 -14.30 27.13 -1.53
N GLU A 67 -13.06 27.28 -1.98
CA GLU A 67 -12.50 28.56 -2.42
C GLU A 67 -12.73 28.85 -3.91
N HIS A 68 -12.74 27.80 -4.74
CA HIS A 68 -12.68 27.93 -6.20
C HIS A 68 -13.75 27.12 -6.95
N GLY A 69 -14.60 26.37 -6.24
CA GLY A 69 -15.59 25.48 -6.87
C GLY A 69 -16.63 26.19 -7.74
N ASN A 70 -16.84 27.50 -7.56
CA ASN A 70 -17.75 28.30 -8.37
C ASN A 70 -17.09 28.89 -9.64
N THR A 71 -15.75 28.93 -9.68
CA THR A 71 -14.97 29.39 -10.83
C THR A 71 -13.77 28.46 -11.06
N PRO A 72 -13.99 27.15 -11.29
CA PRO A 72 -12.92 26.21 -11.47
C PRO A 72 -12.31 26.34 -12.87
N GLU A 73 -10.98 26.38 -12.97
CA GLU A 73 -10.27 26.52 -14.24
C GLU A 73 -9.54 25.22 -14.63
N GLY A 74 -9.30 25.07 -15.94
CA GLY A 74 -8.49 23.97 -16.48
C GLY A 74 -9.02 22.58 -16.11
N ALA A 75 -8.14 21.72 -15.61
CA ALA A 75 -8.44 20.32 -15.33
C ALA A 75 -9.45 20.10 -14.18
N TYR A 76 -9.69 21.12 -13.34
CA TYR A 76 -10.56 21.00 -12.17
C TYR A 76 -12.04 21.22 -12.48
N ALA A 77 -12.37 21.88 -13.60
CA ALA A 77 -13.74 22.26 -13.94
C ALA A 77 -14.71 21.07 -13.91
N ALA A 78 -14.35 19.96 -14.57
CA ALA A 78 -15.18 18.76 -14.61
C ALA A 78 -15.33 18.09 -13.23
N ALA A 79 -14.32 18.16 -12.36
CA ALA A 79 -14.41 17.61 -11.02
C ALA A 79 -15.34 18.45 -10.13
N CYS A 80 -15.21 19.77 -10.19
CA CYS A 80 -16.08 20.69 -9.47
C CYS A 80 -17.54 20.61 -9.94
N GLU A 81 -17.78 20.53 -11.26
CA GLU A 81 -19.14 20.34 -11.79
C GLU A 81 -19.79 19.05 -11.26
N ARG A 82 -19.07 17.93 -11.24
CA ARG A 82 -19.57 16.67 -10.66
C ARG A 82 -19.94 16.83 -9.18
N ILE A 83 -19.10 17.49 -8.38
CA ILE A 83 -19.39 17.75 -6.96
C ILE A 83 -20.68 18.58 -6.82
N THR A 84 -20.85 19.62 -7.64
CA THR A 84 -22.06 20.45 -7.64
C THR A 84 -23.30 19.62 -7.97
N VAL A 85 -23.27 18.86 -9.07
CA VAL A 85 -24.38 17.98 -9.47
C VAL A 85 -24.73 16.97 -8.37
N SER A 86 -23.72 16.34 -7.75
CA SER A 86 -23.95 15.41 -6.64
C SER A 86 -24.59 16.09 -5.43
N ARG A 87 -24.21 17.33 -5.10
CA ARG A 87 -24.83 18.09 -4.00
C ARG A 87 -26.28 18.43 -4.29
N GLU A 88 -26.59 18.82 -5.52
CA GLU A 88 -27.97 19.09 -5.94
C GLU A 88 -28.82 17.82 -5.89
N LEU A 89 -28.29 16.68 -6.34
CA LEU A 89 -28.97 15.38 -6.25
C LEU A 89 -29.19 14.94 -4.79
N ILE A 90 -28.21 15.15 -3.91
CA ILE A 90 -28.37 14.88 -2.48
C ILE A 90 -29.50 15.72 -1.91
N GLN A 91 -29.55 17.02 -2.24
CA GLN A 91 -30.63 17.89 -1.78
C GLN A 91 -31.99 17.42 -2.28
N ALA A 92 -32.12 17.13 -3.59
CA ALA A 92 -33.36 16.62 -4.16
C ALA A 92 -33.81 15.29 -3.52
N ASN A 93 -32.85 14.39 -3.24
CA ASN A 93 -33.13 13.14 -2.53
C ASN A 93 -33.59 13.38 -1.10
N ASN A 94 -32.95 14.30 -0.37
CA ASN A 94 -33.34 14.66 1.00
C ASN A 94 -34.74 15.26 1.04
N ASP A 95 -35.07 16.15 0.09
CA ASP A 95 -36.41 16.73 -0.03
C ASP A 95 -37.46 15.62 -0.28
N ARG A 96 -37.15 14.67 -1.17
CA ARG A 96 -38.03 13.54 -1.45
C ARG A 96 -38.19 12.61 -0.25
N ILE A 97 -37.12 12.36 0.50
CA ILE A 97 -37.15 11.60 1.75
C ILE A 97 -38.06 12.28 2.77
N ALA A 98 -37.97 13.61 2.91
CA ALA A 98 -38.82 14.37 3.81
C ALA A 98 -40.30 14.27 3.43
N GLU A 99 -40.64 14.40 2.13
CA GLU A 99 -42.00 14.21 1.64
C GLU A 99 -42.55 12.83 1.97
N LEU A 100 -41.76 11.78 1.73
CA LEU A 100 -42.16 10.40 2.00
C LEU A 100 -42.39 10.14 3.49
N LYS A 101 -41.55 10.70 4.36
CA LYS A 101 -41.74 10.61 5.81
C LYS A 101 -43.00 11.32 6.27
N SER A 102 -43.28 12.52 5.78
CA SER A 102 -44.50 13.24 6.12
C SER A 102 -45.75 12.52 5.62
N ALA A 103 -45.69 11.88 4.45
CA ALA A 103 -46.78 11.04 3.96
C ALA A 103 -47.01 9.81 4.85
N ALA A 104 -45.94 9.11 5.22
CA ALA A 104 -46.01 7.96 6.13
C ALA A 104 -46.58 8.34 7.51
N GLU A 105 -46.14 9.48 8.07
CA GLU A 105 -46.65 9.97 9.36
C GLU A 105 -48.15 10.28 9.30
N ALA A 106 -48.62 10.87 8.19
CA ALA A 106 -50.06 11.11 7.97
C ALA A 106 -50.86 9.80 7.84
N GLU A 107 -50.22 8.71 7.39
CA GLU A 107 -50.78 7.36 7.29
C GLU A 107 -50.62 6.56 8.60
N GLY A 108 -49.99 7.12 9.63
CA GLY A 108 -49.77 6.49 10.93
C GLY A 108 -48.56 5.55 10.98
N GLU A 109 -47.70 5.59 9.97
CA GLU A 109 -46.42 4.86 9.92
C GLU A 109 -45.26 5.78 10.37
N VAL A 110 -44.34 5.24 11.18
CA VAL A 110 -43.16 5.97 11.67
C VAL A 110 -41.91 5.38 11.03
N ILE A 111 -41.26 6.15 10.16
CA ILE A 111 -40.00 5.79 9.52
C ILE A 111 -38.84 6.40 10.32
N VAL A 112 -37.95 5.56 10.84
CA VAL A 112 -36.76 5.98 11.59
C VAL A 112 -35.59 6.17 10.63
N ASP A 113 -34.92 7.31 10.70
CA ASP A 113 -33.68 7.54 9.95
C ASP A 113 -32.51 6.73 10.51
N ALA A 114 -31.78 6.09 9.61
CA ALA A 114 -30.41 5.67 9.89
C ALA A 114 -29.47 6.83 9.51
N ASP A 115 -28.75 7.39 10.47
CA ASP A 115 -27.74 8.42 10.19
C ASP A 115 -26.55 7.79 9.44
N PHE A 116 -26.56 7.92 8.11
CA PHE A 116 -25.46 7.47 7.24
C PHE A 116 -24.26 8.43 7.24
N GLN A 117 -24.29 9.51 8.02
CA GLN A 117 -23.19 10.49 8.10
C GLN A 117 -21.93 9.94 8.78
N ASP A 118 -22.03 8.81 9.47
CA ASP A 118 -20.95 8.20 10.26
C ASP A 118 -20.44 6.87 9.67
N VAL A 119 -20.79 6.56 8.41
CA VAL A 119 -20.19 5.41 7.73
C VAL A 119 -18.73 5.78 7.44
N PRO A 120 -17.74 5.11 8.07
CA PRO A 120 -16.35 5.36 7.74
C PRO A 120 -16.18 5.09 6.24
N GLU A 121 -15.65 6.07 5.52
CA GLU A 121 -15.39 5.98 4.09
C GLU A 121 -14.53 4.73 3.84
N GLU A 122 -15.19 3.65 3.45
CA GLU A 122 -14.56 2.37 3.18
C GLU A 122 -13.63 2.60 2.00
N ALA A 123 -12.33 2.39 2.22
CA ALA A 123 -11.33 2.58 1.18
C ALA A 123 -11.75 1.80 -0.06
N ALA A 124 -12.09 2.52 -1.13
CA ALA A 124 -12.37 1.90 -2.42
C ALA A 124 -11.28 0.87 -2.74
N PRO A 125 -11.65 -0.34 -3.21
CA PRO A 125 -10.67 -1.39 -3.47
C PRO A 125 -9.62 -0.84 -4.44
N ALA A 126 -8.36 -0.95 -4.04
CA ALA A 126 -7.22 -0.61 -4.88
C ALA A 126 -7.35 -1.39 -6.19
N GLU A 127 -7.51 -0.64 -7.28
CA GLU A 127 -7.50 -1.19 -8.63
C GLU A 127 -6.22 -2.01 -8.80
N GLU A 128 -6.42 -3.30 -9.07
CA GLU A 128 -5.41 -4.35 -9.14
C GLU A 128 -4.33 -3.99 -10.17
N ALA A 129 -3.17 -3.53 -9.70
CA ALA A 129 -2.00 -3.41 -10.55
C ALA A 129 -1.52 -4.83 -10.92
N ALA A 130 -1.80 -5.22 -12.16
CA ALA A 130 -1.37 -6.48 -12.75
C ALA A 130 0.14 -6.73 -12.53
N PRO A 131 0.57 -7.97 -12.23
CA PRO A 131 1.97 -8.29 -12.04
C PRO A 131 2.71 -8.20 -13.38
N VAL A 132 3.69 -7.30 -13.45
CA VAL A 132 4.70 -7.32 -14.51
C VAL A 132 5.53 -8.59 -14.33
N GLU A 133 5.42 -9.51 -15.29
CA GLU A 133 6.27 -10.68 -15.43
C GLU A 133 7.75 -10.25 -15.48
N GLU A 134 8.52 -10.71 -14.51
CA GLU A 134 9.97 -10.64 -14.52
C GLU A 134 10.50 -11.67 -15.54
N ALA A 135 10.65 -11.22 -16.78
CA ALA A 135 11.30 -12.00 -17.82
C ALA A 135 12.79 -12.17 -17.47
N ALA A 136 13.13 -13.39 -17.03
CA ALA A 136 14.50 -13.86 -17.03
C ALA A 136 15.07 -13.80 -18.45
N SER A 137 16.19 -13.10 -18.64
CA SER A 137 17.06 -13.29 -19.78
C SER A 137 18.50 -13.37 -19.30
N ALA A 138 18.97 -14.61 -19.16
CA ALA A 138 20.37 -14.93 -19.36
C ALA A 138 20.76 -14.55 -20.80
N GLU A 139 21.94 -13.95 -20.98
CA GLU A 139 22.99 -14.32 -21.93
C GLU A 139 23.92 -13.10 -22.10
N GLU A 140 25.03 -13.06 -21.34
CA GLU A 140 26.09 -12.06 -21.54
C GLU A 140 26.96 -12.53 -22.71
N THR A 141 26.69 -11.97 -23.89
CA THR A 141 27.45 -12.18 -25.12
C THR A 141 28.80 -11.45 -25.06
N VAL A 142 29.88 -12.21 -25.25
CA VAL A 142 31.23 -11.72 -25.58
C VAL A 142 31.23 -10.82 -26.82
N PRO A 143 31.97 -9.69 -26.86
CA PRO A 143 32.24 -9.00 -28.11
C PRO A 143 33.63 -9.38 -28.63
N ALA A 144 33.65 -10.17 -29.70
CA ALA A 144 34.73 -10.15 -30.67
C ALA A 144 34.12 -9.63 -31.97
N GLU A 145 34.61 -8.49 -32.46
CA GLU A 145 35.02 -8.25 -33.85
C GLU A 145 35.39 -6.76 -34.02
N GLU A 146 36.69 -6.50 -34.17
CA GLU A 146 37.22 -5.31 -34.81
C GLU A 146 36.78 -5.29 -36.28
N THR A 147 36.06 -4.25 -36.71
CA THR A 147 36.20 -3.69 -38.05
C THR A 147 35.72 -2.23 -38.07
N LYS A 148 36.61 -1.29 -38.42
CA LYS A 148 36.59 -0.59 -39.72
C LYS A 148 37.67 0.51 -39.76
N PRO A 149 38.41 0.65 -40.88
CA PRO A 149 39.40 1.70 -41.07
C PRO A 149 38.74 2.99 -41.56
N GLU A 150 39.23 4.15 -41.12
CA GLU A 150 39.13 5.40 -41.88
C GLU A 150 40.10 6.47 -41.32
N ALA A 151 41.17 6.73 -42.06
CA ALA A 151 41.75 8.05 -42.41
C ALA A 151 43.18 7.88 -42.96
#